data_AF-A0A1A8H8Y8-F1
#
_entry.id   AF-A0A1A8H8Y8-F1
#
_cell.length_a   1.000
_cell.length_b   1.000
_cell.length_c   1.000
_cell.angle_alpha   90.00
_cell.angle_beta   90.00
_cell.angle_gamma   90.00
#
_symmetry.space_group_name_H-M   'P 1'
#
loop_
_entity.id
_entity.type
_entity.pdbx_description
1 polymer ?
#
loop_
_entity_poly.entity_id
_entity_poly.type
_entity_poly.pdbx_seq_one_letter_code
_entity_poly.pdbx_strand_id
1 'polypeptide(L)' 'FNYKTTFSIVLLALVDADYRFRVIQVGDFGRSSDGAVYAGSALGIGMERRTLHVPPHAPLPGAADATAV' A
#
# COMPACT_ATOMS: atom_id res chain seq x y z
N PHE A 1 30.03 -3.48 1.65
CA PHE A 1 28.68 -3.88 1.22
C PHE A 1 27.92 -4.28 2.49
N ASN A 2 26.96 -3.46 2.93
CA ASN A 2 26.27 -3.68 4.21
C ASN A 2 24.89 -4.29 3.94
N TYR A 3 24.89 -5.59 3.62
CA TYR A 3 23.67 -6.38 3.46
C TYR A 3 23.65 -7.35 4.63
N LYS A 4 22.73 -7.17 5.58
CA LYS A 4 22.51 -8.17 6.61
C LYS A 4 22.03 -9.44 5.90
N THR A 5 22.72 -10.56 6.09
CA THR A 5 22.49 -11.87 5.45
C THR A 5 21.15 -12.53 5.82
N THR A 6 20.17 -11.73 6.24
CA THR A 6 18.83 -12.15 6.65
C THR A 6 17.83 -11.53 5.68
N PHE A 7 16.92 -12.36 5.16
CA PHE A 7 15.79 -11.88 4.38
C PHE A 7 14.66 -11.46 5.32
N SER A 8 14.04 -10.32 5.06
CA SER A 8 12.83 -9.88 5.74
C SER A 8 11.61 -10.54 5.09
N ILE A 9 10.63 -10.94 5.91
CA ILE A 9 9.29 -11.28 5.42
C ILE A 9 8.50 -9.98 5.36
N VAL A 10 8.02 -9.61 4.18
CA VAL A 10 7.17 -8.43 4.01
C VAL A 10 5.72 -8.79 4.33
N LEU A 11 5.08 -7.96 5.14
CA LEU A 11 3.64 -7.97 5.36
C LEU A 11 3.06 -6.68 4.79
N LEU A 12 2.24 -6.81 3.74
CA LEU A 12 1.56 -5.68 3.11
C LEU A 12 0.08 -5.71 3.51
N ALA A 13 -0.45 -4.60 4.01
CA ALA A 13 -1.83 -4.51 4.45
C ALA A 13 -2.47 -3.19 3.99
N LEU A 14 -3.71 -3.28 3.51
CA LEU A 14 -4.60 -2.13 3.31
C LEU A 14 -5.63 -2.11 4.43
N VAL A 15 -5.71 -0.98 5.13
CA VAL A 15 -6.63 -0.75 6.26
C VAL A 15 -7.50 0.46 5.94
N ASP A 16 -8.79 0.38 6.24
CA ASP A 16 -9.70 1.51 6.06
C ASP A 16 -9.77 2.44 7.28
N ALA A 17 -10.57 3.51 7.17
CA ALA A 17 -10.75 4.50 8.23
C ALA A 17 -11.39 3.93 9.51
N ASP A 18 -12.06 2.78 9.42
CA ASP A 18 -12.65 2.07 10.57
C ASP A 18 -11.68 1.04 11.17
N TYR A 19 -10.39 1.12 10.84
CA TYR A 19 -9.35 0.18 11.28
C TYR A 19 -9.59 -1.27 10.84
N ARG A 20 -10.33 -1.50 9.74
CA ARG A 20 -10.56 -2.84 9.21
C ARG A 20 -9.56 -3.18 8.11
N PHE A 21 -8.94 -4.35 8.22
CA PHE A 21 -8.13 -4.91 7.14
C PHE A 21 -9.00 -5.24 5.94
N ARG A 22 -8.70 -4.60 4.81
CA ARG A 22 -9.37 -4.86 3.52
C ARG A 22 -8.56 -5.79 2.64
N VAL A 23 -7.23 -5.70 2.71
CA VAL A 23 -6.30 -6.60 2.03
C VAL A 23 -5.17 -6.92 3.00
N ILE A 24 -4.79 -8.20 3.07
CA ILE A 24 -3.58 -8.64 3.73
C ILE A 24 -2.84 -9.54 2.75
N GLN A 25 -1.60 -9.20 2.43
CA GLN A 25 -0.70 -10.05 1.66
C GLN A 25 0.51 -10.36 2.54
N VAL A 26 0.67 -11.64 2.86
CA VAL A 26 1.74 -12.15 3.71
C VAL A 26 2.78 -12.81 2.82
N GLY A 27 4.01 -12.31 2.89
CA GLY A 27 5.15 -12.93 2.25
C GLY A 27 5.28 -12.58 0.78
N ASP A 28 6.35 -11.83 0.49
CA ASP A 28 7.10 -11.97 -0.75
C ASP A 28 8.52 -12.40 -0.35
N PHE A 29 8.95 -13.56 -0.84
CA PHE A 29 10.26 -14.13 -0.51
C PHE A 29 11.31 -13.50 -1.41
N GLY A 30 12.30 -12.81 -0.84
CA GLY A 30 13.53 -12.46 -1.56
C GLY A 30 14.09 -11.08 -1.24
N ARG A 31 15.10 -10.67 -2.02
CA ARG A 31 15.79 -9.37 -1.95
C ARG A 31 14.99 -8.23 -2.62
N SER A 32 13.70 -8.41 -2.83
CA SER A 32 12.86 -7.40 -3.48
C SER A 32 12.66 -6.23 -2.53
N SER A 33 12.74 -5.01 -3.05
CA SER A 33 12.39 -3.82 -2.29
C SER A 33 10.89 -3.77 -2.02
N ASP A 34 10.47 -3.04 -0.98
CA ASP A 34 9.06 -2.84 -0.65
C ASP A 34 8.24 -2.32 -1.85
N GLY A 35 8.84 -1.45 -2.66
CA GLY A 35 8.21 -0.94 -3.89
C GLY A 35 8.01 -2.02 -4.96
N ALA A 36 8.98 -2.92 -5.14
CA ALA A 36 8.85 -4.03 -6.08
C ALA A 36 7.80 -5.05 -5.60
N VAL A 37 7.78 -5.32 -4.29
CA VAL A 37 6.75 -6.13 -3.62
C VAL A 37 5.35 -5.53 -3.82
N TYR A 38 5.20 -4.23 -3.56
CA TYR A 38 3.93 -3.52 -3.77
C TYR A 38 3.49 -3.56 -5.24
N ALA A 39 4.38 -3.25 -6.19
CA ALA A 39 4.03 -3.22 -7.61
C ALA A 39 3.56 -4.58 -8.16
N GLY A 40 4.13 -5.68 -7.66
CA GLY A 40 3.71 -7.04 -8.03
C GLY A 40 2.51 -7.58 -7.23
N SER A 41 2.16 -6.94 -6.11
CA SER A 41 1.09 -7.39 -5.21
C SER A 41 -0.30 -7.26 -5.84
N ALA A 42 -1.24 -8.08 -5.38
CA ALA A 42 -2.65 -7.93 -5.75
C ALA A 42 -3.21 -6.57 -5.31
N LEU A 43 -2.67 -6.00 -4.22
CA LEU A 43 -2.98 -4.65 -3.75
C LEU A 43 -2.55 -3.60 -4.78
N GLY A 44 -1.28 -3.61 -5.20
CA GLY A 44 -0.74 -2.64 -6.16
C GLY A 44 -1.45 -2.69 -7.51
N ILE A 45 -1.66 -3.90 -8.04
CA ILE A 45 -2.40 -4.11 -9.30
C ILE A 45 -3.85 -3.64 -9.16
N GLY A 46 -4.50 -3.91 -8.03
CA GLY A 46 -5.88 -3.50 -7.77
C GLY A 46 -6.04 -1.98 -7.63
N MET A 47 -5.05 -1.31 -7.02
CA MET A 47 -4.99 0.16 -6.95
C MET A 47 -4.83 0.77 -8.34
N GLU A 48 -3.89 0.26 -9.15
CA GLU A 48 -3.64 0.75 -10.51
C GLU A 48 -4.87 0.56 -11.43
N ARG A 49 -5.53 -0.60 -11.32
CA ARG A 49 -6.73 -0.92 -12.10
C ARG A 49 -8.03 -0.32 -11.54
N ARG A 50 -7.97 0.38 -10.40
CA ARG A 50 -9.13 0.95 -9.69
C ARG A 50 -10.22 -0.08 -9.35
N THR A 51 -9.85 -1.34 -9.14
CA THR A 51 -10.78 -2.43 -8.80
C THR A 51 -11.07 -2.54 -7.31
N LEU A 52 -10.31 -1.82 -6.47
CA LEU A 52 -10.46 -1.81 -5.02
C LEU A 52 -11.55 -0.84 -4.52
N HIS A 53 -12.24 -0.14 -5.43
CA HIS A 53 -13.33 0.80 -5.12
C HIS A 53 -12.98 1.82 -4.02
N VAL A 54 -11.72 2.28 -3.99
CA VAL A 54 -11.26 3.32 -3.06
C VAL A 54 -11.97 4.64 -3.40
N PRO A 55 -12.42 5.42 -2.41
CA PRO A 55 -13.01 6.73 -2.65
C PRO A 55 -12.10 7.63 -3.50
N PRO A 56 -12.67 8.52 -4.33
CA PRO A 56 -11.88 9.48 -5.08
C PRO A 56 -11.12 10.40 -4.13
N HIS A 57 -10.03 10.99 -4.63
CA HIS A 57 -9.27 12.00 -3.90
C HIS A 57 -10.21 13.11 -3.42
N ALA A 58 -10.22 13.35 -2.11
CA ALA A 58 -10.93 14.44 -1.47
C ALA A 58 -10.08 15.00 -0.32
N PRO A 59 -10.21 16.30 0.01
CA PRO A 59 -9.61 16.86 1.22
C PRO A 59 -10.01 16.04 2.45
N LEU A 60 -9.07 15.85 3.38
CA LEU A 60 -9.39 15.21 4.65
C LEU A 60 -10.40 16.07 5.43
N PRO A 61 -11.36 15.47 6.15
CA PRO A 61 -12.27 16.22 7.00
C PRO A 61 -11.49 17.11 7.98
N GLY A 62 -11.70 18.43 7.92
CA GLY A 62 -11.01 19.41 8.77
C GLY A 62 -9.66 19.90 8.25
N ALA A 63 -9.19 19.41 7.09
CA ALA A 63 -8.12 20.08 6.37
C ALA A 63 -8.67 21.36 5.72
N ALA A 64 -7.91 22.46 5.80
CA ALA A 64 -8.21 23.64 5.00
C ALA A 64 -8.19 23.26 3.52
N ASP A 65 -9.18 23.74 2.74
CA ASP A 65 -9.24 23.48 1.30
C ASP A 65 -7.95 23.96 0.65
N ALA A 66 -7.08 23.02 0.28
CA ALA A 66 -5.91 23.29 -0.55
C ALA A 66 -6.29 23.42 -2.03
N THR A 67 -7.51 23.89 -2.32
CA THR A 67 -8.00 24.16 -3.67
C THR A 67 -7.92 25.66 -3.91
N ALA A 68 -6.70 26.13 -4.11
CA ALA A 68 -6.42 27.45 -4.65
C ALA A 68 -5.17 27.36 -5.53
N VAL A 69 -5.29 26.73 -6.71
CA VAL A 69 -4.75 27.17 -8.02
C VAL A 69 -5.56 26.49 -9.11
#